data_AF-A0A101XH68-F1
#
_entry.id   AF-A0A101XH68-F1
#
_cell.length_a   1.000
_cell.length_b   1.000
_cell.length_c   1.000
_cell.angle_alpha   90.00
_cell.angle_beta   90.00
_cell.angle_gamma   90.00
#
_symmetry.space_group_name_H-M   'P 1'
#
loop_
_entity.id
_entity.type
_entity.pdbx_description
1 polymer ?
#
loop_
_entity_poly.entity_id
_entity_poly.type
_entity_poly.pdbx_seq_one_letter_code
_entity_poly.pdbx_strand_id
1 'polypeptide(L)'
;MAWPMLYGMVLPALVLITVILLYFMPVSCRVVGGRVIMRTPVRSIEAVLLGEPRLERGDLVPPGRTKALFCGGWRLPTTLLSDCGDEFFFSTPDCDGKWLVAEAKLVKRKGEEKRTLWICGCAGH
;
A
#
# COMPACT_ATOMS: atom_id res chain seq x y z
N MET A 1 -35.90 20.23 13.97
CA MET A 1 -35.63 18.78 13.91
C MET A 1 -34.52 18.49 12.91
N ALA A 2 -33.25 18.67 13.28
CA ALA A 2 -32.09 18.35 12.42
C ALA A 2 -31.24 17.20 12.97
N TRP A 3 -31.49 16.78 14.22
CA TRP A 3 -30.77 15.72 14.92
C TRP A 3 -30.86 14.33 14.26
N PRO A 4 -32.02 13.84 13.77
CA PRO A 4 -32.10 12.48 13.24
C PRO A 4 -31.40 12.32 11.89
N MET A 5 -31.27 13.40 11.10
CA MET A 5 -30.52 13.36 9.83
C MET A 5 -29.01 13.33 10.06
N LEU A 6 -28.51 14.04 11.09
CA LEU A 6 -27.10 14.02 11.45
C LEU A 6 -26.66 12.61 11.84
N TYR A 7 -27.38 11.94 12.74
CA TYR A 7 -27.07 10.55 13.12
C TYR A 7 -27.31 9.54 11.99
N GLY A 8 -28.37 9.74 11.19
CA GLY A 8 -28.73 8.83 10.09
C GLY A 8 -27.73 8.78 8.93
N MET A 9 -26.93 9.83 8.71
CA MET A 9 -25.90 9.85 7.65
C MET A 9 -24.47 9.88 8.18
N VAL A 10 -24.20 10.57 9.30
CA VAL A 10 -22.82 10.73 9.81
C VAL A 10 -22.28 9.44 10.41
N LEU A 11 -23.08 8.66 11.14
CA LEU A 11 -22.65 7.38 11.70
C LEU A 11 -22.31 6.36 10.60
N PRO A 12 -23.17 6.12 9.59
CA PRO A 12 -22.81 5.24 8.48
C PRO A 12 -21.57 5.71 7.72
N ALA A 13 -21.42 7.02 7.51
CA ALA A 13 -20.24 7.58 6.87
C ALA A 13 -18.97 7.35 7.70
N LEU A 14 -19.02 7.56 9.02
CA LEU A 14 -17.89 7.28 9.93
C LEU A 14 -17.51 5.81 9.93
N VAL A 15 -18.49 4.90 9.99
CA VAL A 15 -18.24 3.46 9.93
C VAL A 15 -17.60 3.10 8.59
N LEU A 16 -18.12 3.63 7.47
CA LEU A 16 -17.55 3.40 6.15
C LEU A 16 -16.10 3.91 6.06
N ILE A 17 -15.83 5.13 6.51
CA ILE A 17 -14.48 5.71 6.54
C ILE A 17 -13.52 4.85 7.38
N THR A 18 -13.98 4.39 8.54
CA THR A 18 -13.19 3.52 9.43
C THR A 18 -12.87 2.19 8.76
N VAL A 19 -13.84 1.57 8.08
CA VAL A 19 -13.62 0.33 7.32
C VAL A 19 -12.62 0.54 6.20
N ILE A 20 -12.71 1.65 5.45
CA ILE A 20 -11.76 1.97 4.37
C ILE A 20 -10.35 2.16 4.95
N LEU A 21 -10.19 2.94 6.03
CA LEU A 21 -8.92 3.13 6.73
C LEU A 21 -8.31 1.79 7.14
N LEU A 22 -9.08 0.96 7.85
CA LEU A 22 -8.62 -0.33 8.34
C LEU A 22 -8.23 -1.30 7.22
N TYR A 23 -8.91 -1.23 6.08
CA TYR A 23 -8.66 -2.14 4.97
C TYR A 23 -7.47 -1.71 4.10
N PHE A 24 -7.34 -0.42 3.85
CA PHE A 24 -6.45 0.13 2.83
C PHE A 24 -5.22 0.84 3.36
N MET A 25 -5.22 1.36 4.59
CA MET A 25 -4.08 2.10 5.16
C MET A 25 -2.88 1.17 5.41
N PRO A 26 -1.72 1.40 4.78
CA PRO A 26 -0.47 0.74 5.12
C PRO A 26 -0.07 1.01 6.57
N VAL A 27 0.32 -0.03 7.31
CA VAL A 27 0.82 0.12 8.69
C VAL A 27 2.25 -0.36 8.85
N SER A 28 2.64 -1.44 8.17
CA SER A 28 3.99 -1.99 8.33
C SER A 28 4.41 -2.77 7.10
N CYS A 29 5.71 -2.79 6.85
CA CYS A 29 6.32 -3.60 5.82
C CYS A 29 7.57 -4.28 6.38
N ARG A 30 7.76 -5.56 6.04
CA ARG A 30 8.95 -6.32 6.42
C ARG A 30 9.48 -7.14 5.25
N VAL A 31 10.79 -7.18 5.10
CA VAL A 31 11.47 -8.05 4.14
C VAL A 31 12.12 -9.22 4.90
N VAL A 32 11.82 -10.45 4.50
CA VAL A 32 12.30 -11.69 5.14
C VAL A 32 12.71 -12.67 4.05
N GLY A 33 14.03 -12.89 3.88
CA GLY A 33 14.56 -13.96 3.03
C GLY A 33 14.02 -13.95 1.59
N GLY A 34 13.97 -12.78 0.94
CA GLY A 34 13.44 -12.61 -0.42
C GLY A 34 11.91 -12.50 -0.51
N ARG A 35 11.20 -12.46 0.62
CA ARG A 35 9.75 -12.18 0.68
C ARG A 35 9.50 -10.83 1.30
N VAL A 36 8.47 -10.15 0.82
CA VAL A 36 7.99 -8.88 1.37
C VAL A 36 6.59 -9.10 1.93
N ILE A 37 6.42 -8.79 3.20
CA ILE A 37 5.15 -8.85 3.91
C ILE A 37 4.69 -7.42 4.17
N MET A 38 3.67 -7.00 3.43
CA MET A 38 3.04 -5.69 3.53
C MET A 38 1.75 -5.84 4.33
N ARG A 39 1.53 -5.02 5.36
CA ARG A 39 0.34 -5.13 6.21
C ARG A 39 -0.47 -3.85 6.21
N THR A 40 -1.79 -4.03 6.16
CA THR A 40 -2.79 -3.07 6.62
C THR A 40 -3.38 -3.58 7.95
N PRO A 41 -4.17 -2.79 8.70
CA PRO A 41 -4.71 -3.22 9.98
C PRO A 41 -5.46 -4.56 9.96
N VAL A 42 -6.11 -4.90 8.85
CA VAL A 42 -6.96 -6.10 8.75
C VAL A 42 -6.46 -7.17 7.77
N ARG A 43 -5.43 -6.88 6.95
CA ARG A 43 -4.90 -7.85 5.98
C ARG A 43 -3.39 -7.77 5.84
N SER A 44 -2.81 -8.90 5.46
CA SER A 44 -1.42 -8.99 5.01
C SER A 44 -1.41 -9.33 3.52
N ILE A 45 -0.49 -8.71 2.80
CA ILE A 45 -0.20 -8.95 1.38
C ILE A 45 1.23 -9.44 1.33
N GLU A 46 1.41 -10.64 0.79
CA GLU A 46 2.73 -11.24 0.63
C GLU A 46 3.17 -11.14 -0.83
N ALA A 47 4.44 -10.79 -1.02
CA ALA A 47 5.08 -10.79 -2.32
C ALA A 47 6.41 -11.52 -2.24
N VAL A 48 6.74 -12.31 -3.26
CA VAL A 48 8.03 -12.99 -3.37
C VAL A 48 8.86 -12.23 -4.39
N LEU A 49 10.02 -11.71 -3.98
CA LEU A 49 10.96 -11.02 -4.86
C LEU A 49 11.59 -12.02 -5.82
N LEU A 50 11.61 -11.68 -7.10
CA LEU A 50 12.22 -12.48 -8.17
C LEU A 50 13.64 -12.05 -8.51
N GLY A 51 14.08 -10.91 -7.99
CA GLY A 51 15.42 -10.35 -8.20
C GLY A 51 15.83 -9.42 -7.07
N GLU A 52 17.06 -8.94 -7.14
CA GLU A 52 17.58 -7.98 -6.16
C GLU A 52 16.87 -6.64 -6.27
N PRO A 53 16.38 -6.09 -5.14
CA PRO A 53 15.71 -4.80 -5.13
C PRO A 53 16.71 -3.68 -5.41
N ARG A 54 16.31 -2.77 -6.29
CA ARG A 54 17.02 -1.54 -6.60
C ARG A 54 16.50 -0.42 -5.72
N LEU A 55 17.40 0.44 -5.26
CA LEU A 55 17.03 1.61 -4.48
C LEU A 55 16.85 2.82 -5.39
N GLU A 56 15.67 3.42 -5.36
CA GLU A 56 15.36 4.69 -6.00
C GLU A 56 15.03 5.75 -4.95
N ARG A 57 15.48 6.99 -5.15
CA ARG A 57 15.17 8.12 -4.28
C ARG A 57 14.03 8.94 -4.87
N GLY A 58 13.04 9.22 -4.05
CA GLY A 58 11.91 10.11 -4.35
C GLY A 58 11.30 10.66 -3.07
N ASP A 59 10.05 11.12 -3.16
CA ASP A 59 9.25 11.55 -2.01
C ASP A 59 8.25 10.43 -1.63
N LEU A 60 7.11 10.80 -1.05
CA LEU A 60 5.98 9.88 -0.79
C LEU A 60 5.46 9.20 -2.07
N VAL A 61 5.74 9.77 -3.24
CA VAL A 61 5.47 9.17 -4.54
C VAL A 61 6.81 8.91 -5.22
N PRO A 62 7.04 7.70 -5.79
CA PRO A 62 8.28 7.41 -6.49
C PRO A 62 8.49 8.35 -7.70
N PRO A 63 9.75 8.63 -8.07
CA PRO A 63 10.07 9.58 -9.12
C PRO A 63 9.46 9.14 -10.47
N GLY A 64 8.80 10.06 -11.16
CA GLY A 64 8.17 9.78 -12.46
C GLY A 64 6.96 8.84 -12.43
N ARG A 65 6.50 8.40 -11.26
CA ARG A 65 5.38 7.45 -11.10
C ARG A 65 4.11 8.10 -10.53
N THR A 66 3.75 9.28 -11.05
CA THR A 66 2.51 9.99 -10.67
C THR A 66 1.25 9.16 -10.94
N LYS A 67 1.30 8.17 -11.83
CA LYS A 67 0.20 7.21 -12.05
C LYS A 67 -0.23 6.50 -10.76
N ALA A 68 0.67 6.30 -9.80
CA ALA A 68 0.33 5.75 -8.49
C ALA A 68 -0.75 6.56 -7.78
N LEU A 69 -0.84 7.88 -8.01
CA LEU A 69 -1.87 8.75 -7.45
C LEU A 69 -3.28 8.55 -8.07
N PHE A 70 -3.38 7.81 -9.17
CA PHE A 70 -4.62 7.60 -9.91
C PHE A 70 -5.06 6.12 -9.93
N CYS A 71 -4.15 5.18 -9.64
CA CYS A 71 -4.43 3.74 -9.58
C CYS A 71 -5.18 3.30 -8.33
N GLY A 72 -6.04 2.27 -8.41
CA GLY A 72 -6.93 1.87 -7.32
C GLY A 72 -6.18 1.59 -6.00
N GLY A 73 -6.67 2.16 -4.88
CA GLY A 73 -6.14 1.91 -3.54
C GLY A 73 -6.18 3.12 -2.60
N TRP A 74 -5.21 3.18 -1.68
CA TRP A 74 -5.00 4.20 -0.64
C TRP A 74 -3.97 5.24 -1.06
N ARG A 75 -4.23 6.53 -0.79
CA ARG A 75 -3.36 7.63 -1.23
C ARG A 75 -3.33 8.80 -0.24
N LEU A 76 -3.69 8.56 1.01
CA LEU A 76 -3.85 9.60 2.03
C LEU A 76 -2.57 9.75 2.87
N PRO A 77 -2.33 10.97 3.38
CA PRO A 77 -1.25 11.85 2.92
C PRO A 77 0.16 11.42 3.33
N THR A 78 0.30 10.35 4.10
CA THR A 78 1.57 9.85 4.62
C THR A 78 1.85 8.41 4.21
N THR A 79 0.92 7.76 3.50
CA THR A 79 1.03 6.36 3.09
C THR A 79 0.42 6.14 1.71
N LEU A 80 0.95 5.17 0.98
CA LEU A 80 0.54 4.85 -0.38
C LEU A 80 0.28 3.35 -0.48
N LEU A 81 -0.89 2.98 -0.98
CA LEU A 81 -1.19 1.62 -1.44
C LEU A 81 -1.85 1.75 -2.79
N SER A 82 -1.20 1.39 -3.88
CA SER A 82 -1.78 1.57 -5.20
C SER A 82 -1.50 0.39 -6.11
N ASP A 83 -2.55 -0.21 -6.63
CA ASP A 83 -2.49 -1.32 -7.59
C ASP A 83 -2.77 -0.76 -8.99
N CYS A 84 -1.72 -0.68 -9.83
CA CYS A 84 -1.78 -0.23 -11.21
C CYS A 84 -1.86 -1.38 -12.24
N GLY A 85 -2.08 -2.62 -11.80
CA GLY A 85 -2.05 -3.79 -12.68
C GLY A 85 -0.63 -4.31 -12.92
N ASP A 86 0.22 -3.55 -13.60
CA ASP A 86 1.63 -3.91 -13.88
C ASP A 86 2.56 -3.60 -12.70
N GLU A 87 2.22 -2.56 -11.94
CA GLU A 87 2.98 -2.09 -10.79
C GLU A 87 2.14 -2.06 -9.52
N PHE A 88 2.79 -2.30 -8.40
CA PHE A 88 2.19 -2.25 -7.08
C PHE A 88 3.02 -1.36 -6.16
N PHE A 89 2.41 -0.33 -5.61
CA PHE A 89 3.04 0.66 -4.76
C PHE A 89 2.59 0.49 -3.32
N PHE A 90 3.55 0.47 -2.39
CA PHE A 90 3.29 0.34 -0.97
C PHE A 90 4.26 1.19 -0.13
N SER A 91 3.78 2.20 0.58
CA SER A 91 4.59 2.95 1.56
C SER A 91 3.91 2.99 2.92
N THR A 92 4.73 2.76 3.95
CA THR A 92 4.34 2.91 5.35
C THR A 92 4.56 4.36 5.81
N PRO A 93 4.05 4.74 7.00
CA PRO A 93 4.32 6.05 7.59
C PRO A 93 5.82 6.32 7.82
N ASP A 94 6.64 5.28 7.91
CA ASP A 94 8.09 5.35 8.11
C ASP A 94 8.87 5.56 6.80
N CYS A 95 8.18 5.81 5.69
CA CYS A 95 8.82 6.03 4.40
C CYS A 95 9.66 7.33 4.40
N ASP A 96 10.96 7.19 4.16
CA ASP A 96 11.93 8.29 4.08
C ASP A 96 12.21 8.73 2.63
N GLY A 97 11.33 8.37 1.70
CA GLY A 97 11.49 8.63 0.27
C GLY A 97 12.42 7.64 -0.45
N LYS A 98 12.96 6.63 0.24
CA LYS A 98 13.76 5.58 -0.39
C LYS A 98 12.86 4.40 -0.79
N TRP A 99 12.67 4.26 -2.10
CA TRP A 99 11.87 3.21 -2.69
C TRP A 99 12.76 2.03 -3.06
N LEU A 100 12.40 0.86 -2.54
CA LEU A 100 12.92 -0.42 -2.98
C LEU A 100 12.04 -0.93 -4.12
N VAL A 101 12.67 -1.21 -5.25
CA VAL A 101 12.00 -1.58 -6.50
C VAL A 101 12.48 -2.96 -6.92
N ALA A 102 11.58 -3.91 -7.05
CA ALA A 102 11.91 -5.25 -7.48
C ALA A 102 10.78 -5.86 -8.29
N GLU A 103 11.12 -6.75 -9.22
CA GLU A 103 10.11 -7.66 -9.75
C GLU A 103 9.69 -8.63 -8.65
N ALA A 104 8.40 -8.76 -8.43
CA ALA A 104 7.86 -9.65 -7.42
C ALA A 104 6.62 -10.40 -7.92
N LYS A 105 6.35 -11.55 -7.33
CA LYS A 105 5.07 -12.24 -7.47
C LYS A 105 4.22 -11.92 -6.27
N LEU A 106 3.06 -11.28 -6.48
CA LEU A 106 2.09 -11.14 -5.40
C LEU A 106 1.36 -12.47 -5.18
N VAL A 107 1.36 -12.94 -3.94
CA VAL A 107 0.64 -14.15 -3.53
C VAL A 107 -0.82 -13.77 -3.29
N LYS A 108 -1.66 -13.86 -4.33
CA LYS A 108 -3.11 -13.68 -4.22
C LYS A 108 -3.81 -15.05 -4.15
N ARG A 109 -4.95 -15.11 -3.46
CA ARG A 109 -5.80 -16.32 -3.39
C ARG A 109 -6.21 -16.90 -4.76
N LYS A 110 -6.13 -16.13 -5.85
CA LYS A 110 -6.57 -16.52 -7.21
C LYS A 110 -5.42 -16.77 -8.20
N GLY A 111 -4.16 -16.83 -7.74
CA GLY A 111 -3.00 -17.11 -8.60
C GLY A 111 -1.82 -16.17 -8.33
N GLU A 112 -0.65 -16.54 -8.86
CA GLU A 112 0.56 -15.73 -8.81
C GLU A 112 0.59 -14.75 -9.99
N GLU A 113 0.66 -13.45 -9.70
CA GLU A 113 0.83 -12.41 -10.73
C GLU A 113 2.22 -11.77 -10.58
N LYS A 114 3.02 -11.81 -11.65
CA LYS A 114 4.31 -11.10 -11.72
C LYS A 114 4.05 -9.61 -11.96
N ARG A 115 4.59 -8.76 -11.09
CA ARG A 115 4.42 -7.31 -11.12
C ARG A 115 5.67 -6.61 -10.60
N THR A 116 5.84 -5.33 -10.94
CA THR A 116 6.91 -4.51 -10.34
C THR A 116 6.43 -3.97 -9.01
N LEU A 117 7.15 -4.31 -7.95
CA LEU A 117 6.83 -3.92 -6.59
C LEU A 117 7.69 -2.73 -6.18
N TRP A 118 7.03 -1.66 -5.78
CA TRP A 118 7.61 -0.44 -5.22
C TRP A 118 7.25 -0.39 -3.75
N ILE A 119 8.24 -0.53 -2.86
CA ILE A 119 8.03 -0.48 -1.42
C ILE A 119 8.89 0.59 -0.75
N CYS A 120 8.35 1.26 0.26
CA CYS A 120 9.08 2.25 1.06
C CYS A 120 8.75 2.10 2.54
N GLY A 121 9.74 2.31 3.40
CA GLY A 121 9.59 2.17 4.86
C GLY A 121 9.45 0.71 5.34
N CYS A 122 10.13 -0.23 4.66
CA CYS A 122 10.20 -1.64 5.06
C CYS A 122 11.41 -1.91 5.96
N ALA A 123 11.17 -2.61 7.08
CA ALA A 123 12.24 -3.06 7.96
C ALA A 123 12.86 -4.39 7.48
N GLY A 124 14.18 -4.54 7.65
CA GLY A 124 14.91 -5.78 7.35
C GLY A 124 15.72 -5.76 6.05
N HIS A 125 16.16 -4.58 5.60
CA HIS A 125 17.03 -4.39 4.45
C HIS A 125 18.40 -3.85 4.84
#